data_AF-A0A1A9AKN5-F1
#
_entry.id   AF-A0A1A9AKN5-F1
#
_cell.length_a   1.000
_cell.length_b   1.000
_cell.length_c   1.000
_cell.angle_alpha   90.00
_cell.angle_beta   90.00
_cell.angle_gamma   90.00
#
_symmetry.space_group_name_H-M   'P 1'
#
loop_
_entity.id
_entity.type
_entity.pdbx_description
1 polymer ?
#
loop_
_entity_poly.entity_id
_entity_poly.type
_entity_poly.pdbx_seq_one_letter_code
_entity_poly.pdbx_strand_id
1 'polypeptide(L)'
;MASHIGEKMYGYTSLFPKYSEIFEKVTIYEETMKGMYCHNIQEYLESEYGIDIEPCARISMYLNHLKSMYKQDYIENGCKFLNFWLNDLVQEKQNSGYSTLKLYEDLVKMNIDNSFLESDICSGYIEHIDNEIFKKVKELHDLYNKFYKLKNGTTSPTFNICNCADECAALYMTFENKCDGNSTYYFCNELENFRRLYNEHMKSVTTCEPLKKYLPSFQKSDISVFILTSLIIIFLLSFALFVTYKFTPYGLVLRSLVSRKTRMWDNIDEKSHQAMHTSENKNINSKEVSYHVAYHSV
;
A
#
# COMPACT_ATOMS: atom_id res chain seq x y z
N MET A 1 -6.17 -1.42 21.84
CA MET A 1 -6.01 -0.34 20.84
C MET A 1 -4.59 -0.47 20.34
N ALA A 2 -4.41 -1.03 19.14
CA ALA A 2 -3.09 -1.27 18.57
C ALA A 2 -2.28 0.02 18.53
N SER A 3 -1.03 -0.02 19.01
CA SER A 3 -0.13 1.13 18.94
C SER A 3 0.14 1.46 17.48
N HIS A 4 -0.23 2.67 17.04
CA HIS A 4 0.10 3.20 15.71
C HIS A 4 1.62 3.15 15.43
N ILE A 5 2.46 3.06 16.48
CA ILE A 5 3.91 2.97 16.35
C ILE A 5 4.34 1.55 15.94
N GLY A 6 3.74 0.51 16.53
CA GLY A 6 4.04 -0.89 16.20
C GLY A 6 3.69 -1.24 14.73
N GLU A 7 2.64 -0.67 14.16
CA GLU A 7 2.28 -0.91 12.76
C GLU A 7 3.29 -0.33 11.75
N LYS A 8 4.09 0.67 12.14
CA LYS A 8 5.18 1.19 11.30
C LYS A 8 6.28 0.15 11.10
N MET A 9 6.40 -0.83 12.00
CA MET A 9 7.39 -1.91 11.94
C MET A 9 7.30 -2.69 10.63
N TYR A 10 6.08 -2.86 10.08
CA TYR A 10 5.87 -3.58 8.82
C TYR A 10 6.74 -3.00 7.69
N GLY A 11 6.79 -1.67 7.55
CA GLY A 11 7.54 -1.01 6.48
C GLY A 11 9.07 -1.19 6.54
N TYR A 12 9.60 -1.74 7.63
CA TYR A 12 11.05 -1.99 7.78
C TYR A 12 11.43 -3.47 7.59
N THR A 13 10.44 -4.37 7.53
CA THR A 13 10.69 -5.82 7.48
C THR A 13 11.51 -6.26 6.27
N SER A 14 11.42 -5.53 5.15
CA SER A 14 12.25 -5.76 3.97
C SER A 14 13.76 -5.65 4.20
N LEU A 15 14.18 -4.92 5.25
CA LEU A 15 15.59 -4.74 5.61
C LEU A 15 16.09 -5.80 6.61
N PHE A 16 15.18 -6.46 7.32
CA PHE A 16 15.55 -7.37 8.41
C PHE A 16 16.44 -8.55 7.98
N PRO A 17 16.25 -9.19 6.81
CA PRO A 17 17.15 -10.28 6.40
C PRO A 17 18.63 -9.85 6.34
N LYS A 18 18.89 -8.64 5.83
CA LYS A 18 20.25 -8.08 5.76
C LYS A 18 20.83 -7.84 7.16
N TYR A 19 20.06 -7.23 8.05
CA TYR A 19 20.53 -6.93 9.41
C TYR A 19 20.62 -8.19 10.29
N SER A 20 19.80 -9.20 10.04
CA SER A 20 19.92 -10.53 10.62
C SER A 20 21.23 -11.19 10.22
N GLU A 21 21.58 -11.19 8.92
CA GLU A 21 22.88 -11.72 8.47
C GLU A 21 24.07 -10.95 9.10
N ILE A 22 23.96 -9.62 9.21
CA ILE A 22 24.98 -8.81 9.90
C ILE A 22 25.07 -9.19 11.37
N PHE A 23 23.93 -9.29 12.06
CA PHE A 23 23.85 -9.66 13.47
C PHE A 23 24.56 -10.99 13.70
N GLU A 24 24.17 -12.06 12.98
CA GLU A 24 24.81 -13.37 13.09
C GLU A 24 26.33 -13.33 12.83
N LYS A 25 26.79 -12.52 11.87
CA LYS A 25 28.23 -12.39 11.55
C LYS A 25 29.03 -11.66 12.61
N VAL A 26 28.48 -10.60 13.20
CA VAL A 26 29.22 -9.76 14.16
C VAL A 26 29.05 -10.24 15.60
N THR A 27 28.07 -11.10 15.85
CA THR A 27 27.83 -11.72 17.16
C THR A 27 28.29 -13.17 17.20
N ILE A 28 29.27 -13.56 16.37
CA ILE A 28 29.88 -14.89 16.45
C ILE A 28 30.46 -15.04 17.85
N TYR A 29 29.82 -15.91 18.62
CA TYR A 29 30.08 -16.07 20.04
C TYR A 29 31.00 -17.26 20.23
N GLU A 30 32.30 -17.00 20.41
CA GLU A 30 33.21 -18.04 20.90
C GLU A 30 33.02 -18.20 22.41
N GLU A 31 32.99 -19.44 22.89
CA GLU A 31 32.75 -19.76 24.31
C GLU A 31 33.78 -19.10 25.25
N THR A 32 34.97 -18.78 24.74
CA THR A 32 36.03 -18.01 25.41
C THR A 32 35.66 -16.54 25.65
N MET A 33 34.72 -15.98 24.89
CA MET A 33 34.23 -14.59 25.03
C MET A 33 33.10 -14.46 26.06
N LYS A 34 32.52 -15.59 26.51
CA LYS A 34 31.44 -15.66 27.53
C LYS A 34 31.82 -15.04 28.86
N GLY A 35 33.11 -15.04 29.20
CA GLY A 35 33.62 -14.42 30.43
C GLY A 35 33.90 -12.91 30.29
N MET A 36 33.96 -12.37 29.06
CA MET A 36 34.32 -10.97 28.84
C MET A 36 33.11 -10.03 28.88
N TYR A 37 31.92 -10.46 28.46
CA TYR A 37 30.73 -9.62 28.45
C TYR A 37 29.70 -10.13 29.43
N CYS A 38 29.17 -9.24 30.27
CA CYS A 38 27.98 -9.50 31.08
C CYS A 38 28.06 -10.68 32.06
N HIS A 39 29.25 -11.21 32.40
CA HIS A 39 29.37 -12.36 33.31
C HIS A 39 28.79 -12.06 34.69
N ASN A 40 29.04 -10.84 35.19
CA ASN A 40 28.60 -10.38 36.51
C ASN A 40 27.08 -10.24 36.64
N ILE A 41 26.31 -10.38 35.55
CA ILE A 41 24.86 -10.20 35.55
C ILE A 41 24.11 -11.46 35.15
N GLN A 42 24.81 -12.57 34.92
CA GLN A 42 24.18 -13.84 34.51
C GLN A 42 23.08 -14.26 35.50
N GLU A 43 23.38 -14.22 36.79
CA GLU A 43 22.40 -14.56 37.84
C GLU A 43 21.17 -13.64 37.82
N TYR A 44 21.37 -12.35 37.52
CA TYR A 44 20.29 -11.38 37.40
C TYR A 44 19.42 -11.66 36.16
N LEU A 45 20.03 -11.92 35.01
CA LEU A 45 19.31 -12.24 33.77
C LEU A 45 18.50 -13.54 33.89
N GLU A 46 19.09 -14.56 34.50
CA GLU A 46 18.41 -15.83 34.71
C GLU A 46 17.23 -15.68 35.69
N SER A 47 17.41 -14.94 36.78
CA SER A 47 16.37 -14.78 37.81
C SER A 47 15.24 -13.84 37.42
N GLU A 48 15.53 -12.67 36.85
CA GLU A 48 14.52 -11.68 36.46
C GLU A 48 13.88 -12.00 35.12
N TYR A 49 14.68 -12.50 34.18
CA TYR A 49 14.29 -12.61 32.77
C TYR A 49 14.13 -14.05 32.27
N GLY A 50 14.72 -15.04 32.95
CA GLY A 50 14.79 -16.42 32.44
C GLY A 50 15.58 -16.53 31.13
N ILE A 51 16.53 -15.61 30.93
CA ILE A 51 17.39 -15.50 29.76
C ILE A 51 18.82 -15.82 30.17
N ASP A 52 19.55 -16.50 29.31
CA ASP A 52 20.97 -16.77 29.50
C ASP A 52 21.83 -15.54 29.19
N ILE A 53 23.15 -15.67 29.37
CA ILE A 53 24.09 -14.58 29.15
C ILE A 53 24.30 -14.22 27.67
N GLU A 54 24.00 -15.14 26.74
CA GLU A 54 24.29 -14.98 25.31
C GLU A 54 23.65 -13.70 24.73
N PRO A 55 22.34 -13.43 24.92
CA PRO A 55 21.71 -12.20 24.47
C PRO A 55 22.45 -10.93 24.88
N CYS A 56 22.97 -10.86 26.10
CA CYS A 56 23.69 -9.67 26.57
C CYS A 56 24.97 -9.41 25.77
N ALA A 57 25.77 -10.46 25.54
CA ALA A 57 26.99 -10.35 24.76
C ALA A 57 26.69 -9.96 23.31
N ARG A 58 25.70 -10.62 22.68
CA ARG A 58 25.33 -10.36 21.29
C ARG A 58 24.85 -8.93 21.07
N ILE A 59 24.03 -8.39 21.98
CA ILE A 59 23.58 -6.99 21.93
C ILE A 59 24.76 -6.04 22.02
N SER A 60 25.69 -6.27 22.96
CA SER A 60 26.87 -5.42 23.15
C SER A 60 27.74 -5.37 21.89
N MET A 61 28.06 -6.54 21.33
CA MET A 61 28.84 -6.67 20.10
C MET A 61 28.13 -5.98 18.91
N TYR A 62 26.82 -6.18 18.78
CA TYR A 62 26.04 -5.60 17.70
C TYR A 62 25.97 -4.08 17.79
N LEU A 63 25.71 -3.52 18.97
CA LEU A 63 25.64 -2.07 19.18
C LEU A 63 26.99 -1.40 18.90
N ASN A 64 28.10 -2.01 19.33
CA ASN A 64 29.45 -1.55 18.99
C ASN A 64 29.69 -1.56 17.47
N HIS A 65 29.28 -2.64 16.78
CA HIS A 65 29.36 -2.71 15.32
C HIS A 65 28.57 -1.59 14.65
N LEU A 66 27.30 -1.41 15.02
CA LEU A 66 26.45 -0.34 14.49
C LEU A 66 27.10 1.04 14.68
N LYS A 67 27.62 1.32 15.88
CA LYS A 67 28.32 2.58 16.19
C LYS A 67 29.52 2.82 15.28
N SER A 68 30.35 1.79 15.06
CA SER A 68 31.58 1.88 14.28
C SER A 68 31.38 2.18 12.79
N MET A 69 30.14 2.06 12.30
CA MET A 69 29.82 2.33 10.89
C MET A 69 29.61 3.83 10.61
N TYR A 70 29.41 4.65 11.66
CA TYR A 70 29.26 6.12 11.58
C TYR A 70 28.26 6.62 10.54
N LYS A 71 27.18 5.85 10.30
CA LYS A 71 26.13 6.17 9.32
C LYS A 71 24.77 6.10 9.98
N GLN A 72 24.09 7.24 10.04
CA GLN A 72 22.79 7.35 10.72
C GLN A 72 21.79 6.32 10.22
N ASP A 73 21.46 6.31 8.92
CA ASP A 73 20.50 5.34 8.36
C ASP A 73 20.88 3.88 8.61
N TYR A 74 22.18 3.58 8.71
CA TYR A 74 22.64 2.23 9.02
C TYR A 74 22.38 1.87 10.48
N ILE A 75 22.66 2.80 11.39
CA ILE A 75 22.37 2.67 12.82
C ILE A 75 20.87 2.53 13.04
N GLU A 76 20.05 3.42 12.48
CA GLU A 76 18.60 3.39 12.67
C GLU A 76 17.97 2.07 12.22
N ASN A 77 18.36 1.58 11.05
CA ASN A 77 17.84 0.31 10.53
C ASN A 77 18.35 -0.90 11.33
N GLY A 78 19.59 -0.84 11.84
CA GLY A 78 20.11 -1.83 12.78
C GLY A 78 19.35 -1.84 14.10
N CYS A 79 19.03 -0.67 14.65
CA CYS A 79 18.24 -0.53 15.87
C CYS A 79 16.80 -1.04 15.71
N LYS A 80 16.17 -0.81 14.55
CA LYS A 80 14.84 -1.38 14.23
C LYS A 80 14.88 -2.90 14.15
N PHE A 81 15.93 -3.47 13.57
CA PHE A 81 16.14 -4.91 13.59
C PHE A 81 16.37 -5.45 15.02
N LEU A 82 17.18 -4.75 15.83
CA LEU A 82 17.39 -5.12 17.23
C LEU A 82 16.08 -5.11 18.02
N ASN A 83 15.21 -4.12 17.79
CA ASN A 83 13.88 -4.08 18.40
C ASN A 83 13.05 -5.32 18.02
N PHE A 84 13.08 -5.75 16.75
CA PHE A 84 12.44 -6.99 16.30
C PHE A 84 12.99 -8.21 17.05
N TRP A 85 14.31 -8.36 17.07
CA TRP A 85 14.98 -9.49 17.69
C TRP A 85 14.70 -9.60 19.19
N LEU A 86 14.72 -8.47 19.91
CA LEU A 86 14.38 -8.41 21.33
C LEU A 86 12.91 -8.77 21.60
N ASN A 87 11.98 -8.29 20.77
CA ASN A 87 10.57 -8.65 20.93
C ASN A 87 10.36 -10.15 20.69
N ASP A 88 11.10 -10.78 19.78
CA ASP A 88 11.05 -12.23 19.56
C ASP A 88 11.51 -12.98 20.82
N LEU A 89 12.66 -12.57 21.37
CA LEU A 89 13.23 -13.14 22.59
C LEU A 89 12.27 -13.05 23.79
N VAL A 90 11.60 -11.90 23.99
CA VAL A 90 10.63 -11.73 25.09
C VAL A 90 9.38 -12.58 24.86
N GLN A 91 8.85 -12.63 23.63
CA GLN A 91 7.60 -13.35 23.34
C GLN A 91 7.77 -14.87 23.38
N GLU A 92 8.94 -15.42 23.05
CA GLU A 92 9.24 -16.85 23.22
C GLU A 92 9.13 -17.31 24.67
N LYS A 93 9.30 -16.41 25.65
CA LYS A 93 9.24 -16.73 27.07
C LYS A 93 7.81 -16.69 27.66
N GLN A 94 6.78 -16.38 26.85
CA GLN A 94 5.31 -16.41 27.05
C GLN A 94 4.67 -15.99 28.39
N ASN A 95 5.41 -15.72 29.46
CA ASN A 95 4.89 -15.47 30.82
C ASN A 95 5.74 -14.45 31.59
N SER A 96 6.53 -13.68 30.88
CA SER A 96 7.53 -12.86 31.50
C SER A 96 6.94 -11.48 31.81
N GLY A 97 6.87 -11.12 33.09
CA GLY A 97 6.22 -9.88 33.55
C GLY A 97 6.97 -8.60 33.18
N TYR A 98 7.95 -8.68 32.28
CA TYR A 98 8.81 -7.59 31.85
C TYR A 98 8.54 -7.20 30.39
N SER A 99 8.77 -5.92 30.08
CA SER A 99 8.66 -5.43 28.71
C SER A 99 9.98 -5.58 27.96
N THR A 100 9.92 -5.64 26.63
CA THR A 100 11.09 -5.56 25.75
C THR A 100 11.97 -4.34 26.06
N LEU A 101 11.34 -3.21 26.36
CA LEU A 101 12.05 -1.99 26.73
C LEU A 101 12.83 -2.17 28.05
N LYS A 102 12.21 -2.75 29.09
CA LYS A 102 12.88 -2.97 30.38
C LYS A 102 14.10 -3.88 30.24
N LEU A 103 13.95 -4.99 29.50
CA LEU A 103 15.05 -5.90 29.22
C LEU A 103 16.21 -5.17 28.52
N TYR A 104 15.90 -4.37 27.51
CA TYR A 104 16.90 -3.60 26.77
C TYR A 104 17.63 -2.58 27.64
N GLU A 105 16.88 -1.80 28.43
CA GLU A 105 17.43 -0.76 29.31
C GLU A 105 18.41 -1.36 30.32
N ASP A 106 18.06 -2.50 30.94
CA ASP A 106 18.95 -3.17 31.89
C ASP A 106 20.21 -3.70 31.21
N LEU A 107 20.08 -4.34 30.05
CA LEU A 107 21.22 -4.86 29.29
C LEU A 107 22.16 -3.75 28.84
N VAL A 108 21.64 -2.62 28.36
CA VAL A 108 22.46 -1.47 27.93
C VAL A 108 23.12 -0.80 29.12
N LYS A 109 22.37 -0.54 30.19
CA LYS A 109 22.92 0.05 31.41
C LYS A 109 24.10 -0.77 31.94
N MET A 110 23.94 -2.09 32.02
CA MET A 110 24.99 -2.98 32.49
C MET A 110 26.22 -2.98 31.57
N ASN A 111 26.00 -2.93 30.25
CA ASN A 111 27.11 -2.82 29.31
C ASN A 111 27.86 -1.48 29.43
N ILE A 112 27.16 -0.38 29.72
CA ILE A 112 27.77 0.93 29.96
C ILE A 112 28.55 0.92 31.29
N ASP A 113 27.95 0.42 32.37
CA ASP A 113 28.57 0.37 33.70
C ASP A 113 29.87 -0.45 33.70
N ASN A 114 29.98 -1.45 32.82
CA ASN A 114 31.19 -2.27 32.65
C ASN A 114 32.10 -1.81 31.50
N SER A 115 31.87 -0.62 30.92
CA SER A 115 32.68 -0.02 29.85
C SER A 115 32.73 -0.83 28.54
N PHE A 116 31.74 -1.69 28.27
CA PHE A 116 31.58 -2.40 27.00
C PHE A 116 30.87 -1.58 25.93
N LEU A 117 30.03 -0.64 26.36
CA LEU A 117 29.37 0.34 25.49
C LEU A 117 29.64 1.74 26.02
N GLU A 118 30.04 2.65 25.14
CA GLU A 118 30.24 4.05 25.53
C GLU A 118 28.90 4.82 25.67
N SER A 119 27.88 4.42 24.90
CA SER A 119 26.62 5.16 24.80
C SER A 119 25.52 4.29 24.20
N ASP A 120 24.27 4.57 24.61
CA ASP A 120 23.09 4.02 23.94
C ASP A 120 22.83 4.74 22.61
N ILE A 121 22.92 4.00 21.50
CA ILE A 121 22.65 4.50 20.15
C ILE A 121 21.27 4.09 19.60
N CYS A 122 20.56 3.18 20.28
CA CYS A 122 19.24 2.69 19.86
C CYS A 122 18.10 3.18 20.76
N SER A 123 18.40 4.04 21.74
CA SER A 123 17.42 4.81 22.50
C SER A 123 16.38 5.44 21.57
N GLY A 124 15.10 5.19 21.85
CA GLY A 124 13.98 5.67 21.04
C GLY A 124 13.60 4.81 19.82
N TYR A 125 14.39 3.77 19.49
CA TYR A 125 14.03 2.75 18.49
C TYR A 125 13.54 1.44 19.10
N ILE A 126 13.76 1.25 20.41
CA ILE A 126 13.35 0.05 21.14
C ILE A 126 12.01 0.31 21.82
N GLU A 127 11.05 -0.58 21.60
CA GLU A 127 9.74 -0.52 22.22
C GLU A 127 9.10 -1.90 22.30
N HIS A 128 8.13 -2.05 23.20
CA HIS A 128 7.29 -3.24 23.22
C HIS A 128 6.31 -3.20 22.04
N ILE A 129 6.28 -4.28 21.26
CA ILE A 129 5.34 -4.48 20.17
C ILE A 129 4.25 -5.42 20.65
N ASP A 130 3.00 -4.97 20.53
CA ASP A 130 1.82 -5.79 20.83
C ASP A 130 1.89 -7.14 20.11
N ASN A 131 1.52 -8.21 20.80
CA ASN A 131 1.66 -9.58 20.31
C ASN A 131 0.95 -9.82 18.96
N GLU A 132 -0.22 -9.21 18.72
CA GLU A 132 -0.93 -9.36 17.45
C GLU A 132 -0.19 -8.66 16.30
N ILE A 133 0.40 -7.49 16.58
CA ILE A 133 1.23 -6.76 15.63
C ILE A 133 2.51 -7.55 15.36
N PHE A 134 3.20 -8.00 16.40
CA PHE A 134 4.49 -8.68 16.30
C PHE A 134 4.38 -10.00 15.54
N LYS A 135 3.30 -10.76 15.74
CA LYS A 135 3.02 -11.97 14.96
C LYS A 135 3.05 -11.68 13.46
N LYS A 136 2.42 -10.59 13.02
CA LYS A 136 2.44 -10.16 11.61
C LYS A 136 3.83 -9.68 11.16
N VAL A 137 4.59 -9.01 12.04
CA VAL A 137 5.99 -8.64 11.76
C VAL A 137 6.84 -9.89 11.51
N LYS A 138 6.69 -10.93 12.33
CA LYS A 138 7.40 -12.22 12.19
C LYS A 138 7.03 -12.92 10.88
N GLU A 139 5.74 -12.95 10.53
CA GLU A 139 5.26 -13.49 9.25
C GLU A 139 5.88 -12.76 8.03
N LEU A 140 5.95 -11.43 8.05
CA LEU A 140 6.62 -10.64 7.01
C LEU A 140 8.13 -10.89 6.99
N HIS A 141 8.77 -10.97 8.16
CA HIS A 141 10.19 -11.28 8.27
C HIS A 141 10.53 -12.64 7.62
N ASP A 142 9.74 -13.68 7.89
CA ASP A 142 9.91 -15.01 7.30
C ASP A 142 9.76 -14.98 5.78
N LEU A 143 8.77 -14.24 5.29
CA LEU A 143 8.55 -14.03 3.86
C LEU A 143 9.76 -13.34 3.19
N TYR A 144 10.25 -12.25 3.79
CA TYR A 144 11.42 -11.54 3.29
C TYR A 144 12.70 -12.36 3.39
N ASN A 145 12.86 -13.20 4.40
CA ASN A 145 14.00 -14.12 4.51
C ASN A 145 14.02 -15.14 3.37
N LYS A 146 12.85 -15.72 3.02
CA LYS A 146 12.75 -16.61 1.86
C LYS A 146 13.12 -15.89 0.56
N PHE A 147 12.62 -14.66 0.38
CA PHE A 147 12.96 -13.84 -0.79
C PHE A 147 14.45 -13.44 -0.83
N TYR A 148 15.05 -13.14 0.32
CA TYR A 148 16.47 -12.82 0.42
C TYR A 148 17.35 -14.01 -0.02
N LYS A 149 17.00 -15.23 0.41
CA LYS A 149 17.65 -16.47 -0.03
C LYS A 149 17.47 -16.73 -1.53
N LEU A 150 16.28 -16.46 -2.07
CA LEU A 150 16.00 -16.55 -3.50
C LEU A 150 16.92 -15.61 -4.29
N LYS A 151 17.07 -14.36 -3.84
CA LYS A 151 17.84 -13.32 -4.53
C LYS A 151 19.34 -13.55 -4.51
N ASN A 152 19.88 -13.95 -3.36
CA ASN A 152 21.33 -14.03 -3.14
C ASN A 152 21.90 -15.43 -3.37
N GLY A 153 21.03 -16.42 -3.59
CA GLY A 153 21.43 -17.82 -3.66
C GLY A 153 21.85 -18.38 -2.30
N THR A 154 22.12 -19.69 -2.27
CA THR A 154 22.81 -20.32 -1.14
C THR A 154 23.99 -21.12 -1.67
N THR A 155 24.97 -21.38 -0.81
CA THR A 155 26.10 -22.28 -1.11
C THR A 155 25.69 -23.76 -1.12
N SER A 156 24.39 -24.07 -0.96
CA SER A 156 23.92 -25.44 -0.88
C SER A 156 24.00 -26.14 -2.25
N PRO A 157 24.59 -27.34 -2.33
CA PRO A 157 24.59 -28.14 -3.56
C PRO A 157 23.19 -28.60 -4.00
N THR A 158 22.18 -28.50 -3.12
CA THR A 158 20.76 -28.77 -3.43
C THR A 158 19.96 -27.51 -3.80
N PHE A 159 20.63 -26.35 -3.95
CA PHE A 159 19.97 -25.09 -4.24
C PHE A 159 19.25 -25.12 -5.59
N ASN A 160 17.92 -25.04 -5.55
CA ASN A 160 17.08 -24.89 -6.73
C ASN A 160 16.27 -23.60 -6.59
N ILE A 161 16.59 -22.63 -7.45
CA ILE A 161 15.96 -21.30 -7.44
C ILE A 161 14.44 -21.37 -7.60
N CYS A 162 13.91 -22.33 -8.37
CA CYS A 162 12.48 -22.47 -8.59
C CYS A 162 11.76 -23.08 -7.38
N ASN A 163 12.41 -24.00 -6.65
CA ASN A 163 11.84 -24.50 -5.39
C ASN A 163 11.79 -23.38 -4.34
N CYS A 164 12.82 -22.53 -4.25
CA CYS A 164 12.80 -21.36 -3.37
C CYS A 164 11.69 -20.38 -3.76
N ALA A 165 11.49 -20.16 -5.06
CA ALA A 165 10.41 -19.32 -5.58
C ALA A 165 9.04 -19.91 -5.21
N ASP A 166 8.85 -21.23 -5.37
CA ASP A 166 7.61 -21.93 -5.01
C ASP A 166 7.30 -21.79 -3.52
N GLU A 167 8.27 -22.03 -2.63
CA GLU A 167 8.07 -21.88 -1.19
C GLU A 167 7.75 -20.43 -0.80
N CYS A 168 8.41 -19.47 -1.44
CA CYS A 168 8.20 -18.05 -1.19
C CYS A 168 6.80 -17.61 -1.64
N ALA A 169 6.39 -18.02 -2.84
CA ALA A 169 5.05 -17.78 -3.36
C ALA A 169 3.96 -18.48 -2.54
N ALA A 170 4.18 -19.72 -2.13
CA ALA A 170 3.25 -20.47 -1.29
C ALA A 170 3.02 -19.77 0.05
N LEU A 171 4.10 -19.30 0.71
CA LEU A 171 3.98 -18.52 1.95
C LEU A 171 3.21 -17.22 1.71
N TYR A 172 3.53 -16.48 0.63
CA TYR A 172 2.81 -15.26 0.27
C TYR A 172 1.31 -15.49 0.13
N MET A 173 0.89 -16.57 -0.55
CA MET A 173 -0.52 -16.91 -0.75
C MET A 173 -1.27 -17.17 0.55
N THR A 174 -0.61 -17.58 1.64
CA THR A 174 -1.27 -17.76 2.95
C THR A 174 -1.79 -16.45 3.55
N PHE A 175 -1.35 -15.30 3.04
CA PHE A 175 -1.75 -13.99 3.55
C PHE A 175 -2.97 -13.38 2.83
N GLU A 176 -3.52 -14.04 1.81
CA GLU A 176 -4.62 -13.51 0.98
C GLU A 176 -5.81 -13.01 1.83
N ASN A 177 -6.28 -13.84 2.77
CA ASN A 177 -7.43 -13.52 3.63
C ASN A 177 -7.07 -12.62 4.82
N LYS A 178 -5.82 -12.14 4.94
CA LYS A 178 -5.39 -11.23 6.01
C LYS A 178 -5.49 -9.77 5.61
N CYS A 179 -5.88 -9.47 4.36
CA CYS A 179 -5.98 -8.12 3.83
C CYS A 179 -7.41 -7.60 3.72
N ASP A 180 -8.16 -7.72 4.82
CA ASP A 180 -9.51 -7.23 4.96
C ASP A 180 -9.60 -6.09 5.98
N GLY A 181 -10.19 -4.96 5.56
CA GLY A 181 -10.47 -3.81 6.43
C GLY A 181 -9.30 -2.85 6.69
N ASN A 182 -9.60 -1.73 7.38
CA ASN A 182 -8.65 -0.63 7.58
C ASN A 182 -7.50 -0.98 8.57
N SER A 183 -7.72 -1.89 9.52
CA SER A 183 -6.71 -2.27 10.54
C SER A 183 -5.59 -3.17 10.00
N THR A 184 -5.63 -3.54 8.72
CA THR A 184 -4.59 -4.33 8.05
C THR A 184 -3.85 -3.50 7.01
N TYR A 185 -4.17 -2.21 6.88
CA TYR A 185 -3.65 -1.32 5.84
C TYR A 185 -2.12 -1.34 5.73
N TYR A 186 -1.40 -1.09 6.83
CA TYR A 186 0.06 -1.04 6.81
C TYR A 186 0.69 -2.40 6.47
N PHE A 187 0.12 -3.49 7.00
CA PHE A 187 0.58 -4.85 6.71
C PHE A 187 0.39 -5.21 5.22
N CYS A 188 -0.78 -4.89 4.66
CA CYS A 188 -1.11 -5.19 3.27
C CYS A 188 -0.40 -4.28 2.28
N ASN A 189 -0.12 -3.03 2.67
CA ASN A 189 0.75 -2.16 1.90
C ASN A 189 2.18 -2.73 1.82
N GLU A 190 2.67 -3.33 2.91
CA GLU A 190 3.96 -4.00 2.88
C GLU A 190 3.96 -5.30 2.06
N LEU A 191 2.88 -6.09 2.10
CA LEU A 191 2.72 -7.23 1.18
C LEU A 191 2.70 -6.81 -0.29
N GLU A 192 2.09 -5.67 -0.61
CA GLU A 192 2.11 -5.12 -1.97
C GLU A 192 3.52 -4.64 -2.37
N ASN A 193 4.28 -4.05 -1.44
CA ASN A 193 5.69 -3.74 -1.66
C ASN A 193 6.50 -5.01 -1.95
N PHE A 194 6.31 -6.06 -1.15
CA PHE A 194 6.93 -7.36 -1.35
C PHE A 194 6.60 -7.93 -2.73
N ARG A 195 5.31 -7.94 -3.10
CA ARG A 195 4.82 -8.43 -4.39
C ARG A 195 5.55 -7.77 -5.56
N ARG A 196 5.72 -6.44 -5.52
CA ARG A 196 6.46 -5.68 -6.52
C ARG A 196 7.93 -6.10 -6.59
N LEU A 197 8.60 -6.23 -5.45
CA LEU A 197 10.00 -6.65 -5.38
C LEU A 197 10.21 -8.07 -5.93
N TYR A 198 9.33 -9.00 -5.54
CA TYR A 198 9.36 -10.38 -6.02
C TYR A 198 9.15 -10.45 -7.53
N ASN A 199 8.06 -9.85 -8.04
CA ASN A 199 7.73 -9.89 -9.46
C ASN A 199 8.84 -9.27 -10.32
N GLU A 200 9.46 -8.18 -9.85
CA GLU A 200 10.58 -7.55 -10.56
C GLU A 200 11.80 -8.47 -10.62
N HIS A 201 12.15 -9.11 -9.50
CA HIS A 201 13.24 -10.08 -9.48
C HIS A 201 12.98 -11.26 -10.40
N MET A 202 11.78 -11.83 -10.35
CA MET A 202 11.41 -13.03 -11.11
C MET A 202 11.33 -12.81 -12.63
N LYS A 203 11.19 -11.57 -13.12
CA LYS A 203 11.34 -11.26 -14.55
C LYS A 203 12.70 -11.71 -15.11
N SER A 204 13.76 -11.58 -14.31
CA SER A 204 15.12 -11.94 -14.71
C SER A 204 15.40 -13.45 -14.63
N VAL A 205 14.59 -14.20 -13.88
CA VAL A 205 14.73 -15.65 -13.70
C VAL A 205 14.12 -16.36 -14.91
N THR A 206 14.95 -16.93 -15.78
CA THR A 206 14.50 -17.59 -17.03
C THR A 206 14.17 -19.07 -16.87
N THR A 207 14.68 -19.72 -15.82
CA THR A 207 14.63 -21.18 -15.61
C THR A 207 13.32 -21.70 -15.03
N CYS A 208 12.52 -20.84 -14.39
CA CYS A 208 11.26 -21.24 -13.77
C CYS A 208 10.06 -21.03 -14.70
N GLU A 209 9.03 -21.85 -14.52
CA GLU A 209 7.78 -21.73 -15.26
C GLU A 209 7.13 -20.35 -15.09
N PRO A 210 6.48 -19.80 -16.13
CA PRO A 210 5.90 -18.45 -16.09
C PRO A 210 4.91 -18.19 -14.94
N LEU A 211 4.14 -19.20 -14.54
CA LEU A 211 3.17 -19.13 -13.43
C LEU A 211 3.83 -18.82 -12.08
N LYS A 212 5.12 -19.13 -11.92
CA LYS A 212 5.88 -18.92 -10.69
C LYS A 212 6.47 -17.51 -10.59
N LYS A 213 6.37 -16.71 -11.66
CA LYS A 213 7.01 -15.38 -11.76
C LYS A 213 6.13 -14.23 -11.28
N TYR A 214 4.84 -14.46 -11.06
CA TYR A 214 3.89 -13.41 -10.77
C TYR A 214 3.03 -13.77 -9.56
N LEU A 215 3.13 -12.93 -8.53
CA LEU A 215 2.25 -12.96 -7.37
C LEU A 215 1.03 -12.05 -7.60
N PRO A 216 -0.18 -12.50 -7.20
CA PRO A 216 -1.40 -11.70 -7.27
C PRO A 216 -1.36 -10.57 -6.23
N SER A 217 -2.06 -9.47 -6.51
CA SER A 217 -2.25 -8.42 -5.51
C SER A 217 -3.41 -8.79 -4.58
N PHE A 218 -3.22 -8.57 -3.28
CA PHE A 218 -4.28 -8.71 -2.28
C PHE A 218 -4.97 -7.38 -1.96
N GLN A 219 -4.49 -6.26 -2.51
CA GLN A 219 -5.18 -5.00 -2.38
C GLN A 219 -6.47 -5.08 -3.20
N LYS A 220 -7.60 -5.16 -2.50
CA LYS A 220 -8.90 -4.99 -3.14
C LYS A 220 -8.91 -3.57 -3.69
N SER A 221 -9.03 -3.44 -5.01
CA SER A 221 -9.31 -2.17 -5.64
C SER A 221 -10.55 -1.62 -4.98
N ASP A 222 -10.40 -0.51 -4.25
CA ASP A 222 -11.49 0.09 -3.52
C ASP A 222 -12.44 0.68 -4.57
N ILE A 223 -13.42 -0.13 -5.00
CA ILE A 223 -14.36 0.21 -6.08
C ILE A 223 -15.01 1.57 -5.78
N SER A 224 -15.18 1.89 -4.49
CA SER A 224 -15.62 3.18 -3.98
C SER A 224 -14.71 4.35 -4.40
N VAL A 225 -13.38 4.19 -4.32
CA VAL A 225 -12.41 5.21 -4.77
C VAL A 225 -12.43 5.35 -6.28
N PHE A 226 -12.54 4.24 -7.03
CA PHE A 226 -12.70 4.30 -8.48
C PHE A 226 -14.00 4.99 -8.90
N ILE A 227 -15.10 4.72 -8.20
CA ILE A 227 -16.39 5.40 -8.41
C ILE A 227 -16.26 6.88 -8.07
N LEU A 228 -15.70 7.24 -6.92
CA LEU A 228 -15.57 8.62 -6.46
C LEU A 228 -14.67 9.44 -7.39
N THR A 229 -13.51 8.89 -7.78
CA THR A 229 -12.60 9.55 -8.72
C THR A 229 -13.24 9.72 -10.09
N SER A 230 -13.95 8.70 -10.59
CA SER A 230 -14.71 8.80 -11.85
C SER A 230 -15.80 9.87 -11.78
N LEU A 231 -16.55 9.95 -10.68
CA LEU A 231 -17.59 10.97 -10.47
C LEU A 231 -17.01 12.39 -10.45
N ILE A 232 -15.88 12.59 -9.77
CA ILE A 232 -15.18 13.89 -9.72
C ILE A 232 -14.73 14.31 -11.12
N ILE A 233 -14.15 13.38 -11.90
CA ILE A 233 -13.70 13.66 -13.27
C ILE A 233 -14.89 14.05 -14.16
N ILE A 234 -15.99 13.30 -14.09
CA ILE A 234 -17.22 13.61 -14.85
C ILE A 234 -17.77 14.98 -14.47
N PHE A 235 -17.77 15.31 -13.18
CA PHE A 235 -18.22 16.62 -12.69
C PHE A 235 -17.34 17.76 -13.21
N LEU A 236 -16.01 17.61 -13.15
CA LEU A 236 -15.04 18.59 -13.67
C LEU A 236 -15.19 18.81 -15.17
N LEU A 237 -15.35 17.73 -15.95
CA LEU A 237 -15.61 17.80 -17.39
C LEU A 237 -16.93 18.54 -17.69
N SER A 238 -17.99 18.21 -16.96
CA SER A 238 -19.31 18.85 -17.11
C SER A 238 -19.26 20.33 -16.77
N PHE A 239 -18.55 20.70 -15.70
CA PHE A 239 -18.35 22.09 -15.30
C PHE A 239 -17.52 22.86 -16.33
N ALA A 240 -16.45 22.28 -16.86
CA ALA A 240 -15.65 22.89 -17.92
C ALA A 240 -16.47 23.13 -19.20
N LEU A 241 -17.31 22.17 -19.60
CA LEU A 241 -18.26 22.33 -20.72
C LEU A 241 -19.27 23.45 -20.46
N PHE A 242 -19.80 23.56 -19.24
CA PHE A 242 -20.72 24.63 -18.88
C PHE A 242 -20.07 26.02 -18.95
N VAL A 243 -18.83 26.15 -18.43
CA VAL A 243 -18.07 27.41 -18.48
C VAL A 243 -17.76 27.80 -19.93
N THR A 244 -17.28 26.86 -20.74
CA THR A 244 -16.98 27.14 -22.16
C THR A 244 -18.22 27.47 -22.98
N TYR A 245 -19.35 26.81 -22.70
CA TYR A 245 -20.63 27.15 -23.31
C TYR A 245 -21.11 28.57 -22.95
N LYS A 246 -20.91 29.01 -21.71
CA LYS A 246 -21.41 30.30 -21.21
C LYS A 246 -20.47 31.48 -21.49
N PHE A 247 -19.15 31.27 -21.49
CA PHE A 247 -18.15 32.34 -21.47
C PHE A 247 -17.20 32.38 -22.68
N THR A 248 -17.22 31.38 -23.56
CA THR A 248 -16.44 31.39 -24.83
C THR A 248 -17.34 31.88 -25.99
N PRO A 249 -16.82 32.55 -27.05
CA PRO A 249 -17.65 33.11 -28.13
C PRO A 249 -18.49 32.07 -28.89
N TYR A 250 -18.15 30.79 -28.75
CA TYR A 250 -18.94 29.66 -29.23
C TYR A 250 -20.35 29.57 -28.63
N GLY A 251 -20.59 30.09 -27.43
CA GLY A 251 -21.93 30.16 -26.83
C GLY A 251 -22.90 31.03 -27.64
N LEU A 252 -22.43 32.18 -28.14
CA LEU A 252 -23.20 33.05 -29.03
C LEU A 252 -23.44 32.39 -30.40
N VAL A 253 -22.45 31.67 -30.93
CA VAL A 253 -22.56 30.93 -32.19
C VAL A 253 -23.55 29.76 -32.06
N LEU A 254 -23.45 28.95 -31.01
CA LEU A 254 -24.38 27.85 -30.76
C LEU A 254 -25.80 28.34 -30.47
N ARG A 255 -25.96 29.41 -29.68
CA ARG A 255 -27.27 30.03 -29.43
C ARG A 255 -27.89 30.59 -30.71
N SER A 256 -27.08 31.19 -31.58
CA SER A 256 -27.55 31.64 -32.90
C SER A 256 -27.95 30.48 -33.81
N LEU A 257 -27.19 29.37 -33.82
CA LEU A 257 -27.52 28.16 -34.58
C LEU A 257 -28.80 27.46 -34.06
N VAL A 258 -28.96 27.35 -32.74
CA VAL A 258 -30.19 26.81 -32.13
C VAL A 258 -31.37 27.72 -32.45
N SER A 259 -31.25 29.05 -32.29
CA SER A 259 -32.32 30.00 -32.66
C SER A 259 -32.67 29.99 -34.14
N ARG A 260 -31.69 29.67 -35.01
CA ARG A 260 -31.89 29.56 -36.46
C ARG A 260 -32.63 28.29 -36.81
N LYS A 261 -32.37 27.19 -36.10
CA LYS A 261 -33.11 25.94 -36.23
C LYS A 261 -34.53 26.06 -35.69
N THR A 262 -34.74 26.72 -34.54
CA THR A 262 -36.08 27.01 -33.99
C THR A 262 -36.89 27.86 -34.96
N ARG A 263 -36.33 28.98 -35.47
CA ARG A 263 -36.98 29.79 -36.51
C ARG A 263 -37.28 29.03 -37.80
N MET A 264 -36.44 28.08 -38.20
CA MET A 264 -36.74 27.20 -39.35
C MET A 264 -37.94 26.31 -39.07
N TRP A 265 -38.09 25.78 -37.86
CA TRP A 265 -39.26 24.98 -37.46
C TRP A 265 -40.52 25.83 -37.40
N ASP A 266 -40.46 27.00 -36.78
CA ASP A 266 -41.61 27.93 -36.69
C ASP A 266 -42.07 28.37 -38.10
N ASN A 267 -41.15 28.62 -39.02
CA ASN A 267 -41.46 28.95 -40.43
C ASN A 267 -42.06 27.78 -41.22
N ILE A 268 -41.73 26.53 -40.85
CA ILE A 268 -42.32 25.33 -41.48
C ILE A 268 -43.74 25.14 -40.96
N ASP A 269 -43.97 25.39 -39.67
CA ASP A 269 -45.27 25.32 -39.04
C ASP A 269 -46.21 26.44 -39.54
N GLU A 270 -45.72 27.67 -39.65
CA GLU A 270 -46.48 28.79 -40.22
C GLU A 270 -46.86 28.55 -41.70
N LYS A 271 -45.95 27.97 -42.50
CA LYS A 271 -46.26 27.56 -43.88
C LYS A 271 -47.26 26.40 -43.96
N SER A 272 -47.24 25.48 -42.99
CA SER A 272 -48.22 24.38 -42.93
C SER A 272 -49.62 24.94 -42.61
N HIS A 273 -49.71 25.89 -41.68
CA HIS A 273 -50.94 26.60 -41.34
C HIS A 273 -51.47 27.47 -42.49
N GLN A 274 -50.63 28.21 -43.22
CA GLN A 274 -51.06 28.97 -44.41
C GLN A 274 -51.52 28.07 -45.57
N ALA A 275 -50.87 26.93 -45.78
CA ALA A 275 -51.29 25.95 -46.79
C ALA A 275 -52.65 25.30 -46.46
N MET A 276 -53.00 25.16 -45.17
CA MET A 276 -54.32 24.70 -44.73
C MET A 276 -55.44 25.71 -45.00
N HIS A 277 -55.16 27.02 -45.00
CA HIS A 277 -56.17 28.05 -45.25
C HIS A 277 -56.42 28.36 -46.73
N THR A 278 -55.61 27.81 -47.65
CA THR A 278 -55.76 28.04 -49.10
C THR A 278 -56.55 26.94 -49.83
N SER A 279 -57.09 25.94 -49.12
CA SER A 279 -57.98 24.92 -49.69
C SER A 279 -59.45 25.12 -49.26
N GLU A 280 -60.03 26.27 -49.55
CA GLU A 280 -61.49 26.38 -49.67
C GLU A 280 -61.86 26.97 -51.03
N ASN A 281 -61.77 26.14 -52.07
CA ASN A 281 -62.50 26.39 -53.30
C ASN A 281 -63.86 25.66 -53.19
N LYS A 282 -64.87 26.38 -52.70
CA LYS A 282 -66.27 25.92 -52.70
C LYS A 282 -66.75 25.79 -54.14
N ASN A 283 -66.88 24.55 -54.61
CA ASN A 283 -67.67 24.22 -55.80
C ASN A 283 -69.15 24.50 -55.50
N ILE A 284 -69.68 25.60 -56.03
CA ILE A 284 -71.12 25.83 -56.15
C ILE A 284 -71.51 25.52 -57.59
N ASN A 285 -72.13 24.35 -57.79
CA ASN A 285 -72.87 24.04 -59.01
C ASN A 285 -74.14 24.91 -59.04
N SER A 286 -74.32 25.75 -60.05
CA SER A 286 -75.63 26.30 -60.41
C SER A 286 -75.90 26.09 -61.90
N LYS A 287 -76.94 25.29 -62.17
CA LYS A 287 -77.50 25.00 -63.49
C LYS A 287 -77.87 26.27 -64.23
N GLU A 288 -77.63 26.22 -65.54
CA GLU A 288 -78.04 27.17 -66.55
C GLU A 288 -79.57 27.34 -66.58
N VAL A 289 -80.05 28.56 -66.33
CA VAL A 289 -81.36 29.03 -66.82
C VAL A 289 -81.23 30.52 -67.16
N SER A 290 -81.48 30.86 -68.43
CA SER A 290 -81.56 32.23 -68.91
C SER A 290 -82.87 32.87 -68.50
N TYR A 291 -82.83 34.05 -67.87
CA TYR A 291 -83.93 35.02 -67.95
C TYR A 291 -83.37 36.45 -68.02
N HIS A 292 -83.82 37.20 -69.02
CA HIS A 292 -83.70 38.65 -69.13
C HIS A 292 -84.47 39.33 -67.98
N VAL A 293 -84.05 40.54 -67.56
CA VAL A 293 -84.86 41.79 -67.59
C VAL A 293 -84.16 42.95 -66.87
N ALA A 294 -84.27 44.10 -67.54
CA ALA A 294 -84.06 45.53 -67.28
C ALA A 294 -83.52 46.08 -65.94
N TYR A 295 -82.61 47.05 -66.11
CA TYR A 295 -82.31 48.13 -65.17
C TYR A 295 -83.52 49.06 -65.00
N HIS A 296 -83.87 49.36 -63.75
CA HIS A 296 -84.47 50.64 -63.38
C HIS A 296 -83.72 51.22 -62.19
N SER A 297 -83.14 52.40 -62.43
CA SER A 297 -82.56 53.31 -61.46
C SER A 297 -83.64 54.07 -60.69
N VAL A 298 -83.40 54.31 -59.40
CA VAL A 298 -83.73 55.57 -58.70
C VAL A 298 -82.53 55.94 -57.84
#